data_AF-A0A7S1ZYB7-F1
#
_entry.id   AF-A0A7S1ZYB7-F1
#
_cell.length_a   1.000
_cell.length_b   1.000
_cell.length_c   1.000
_cell.angle_alpha   90.00
_cell.angle_beta   90.00
_cell.angle_gamma   90.00
#
_symmetry.space_group_name_H-M   'P 1'
#
loop_
_entity.id
_entity.type
_entity.pdbx_description
1 polymer ?
#
loop_
_entity_poly.entity_id
_entity_poly.type
_entity_poly.pdbx_seq_one_letter_code
_entity_poly.pdbx_strand_id
1 'polypeptide(L)'
;RRHFSAVCVHKAIVHLVSDIKSHAVPTGVYDTLGNKGGIGVSLKIGISSFCFLNAHLAAHQNQMCRRTQEFMRISHEVAKTIGISKKPGSMDSSSDGDTNDSCGDSASAESNEGMMMMVNNADSKESSDSSSTASSTCKACSFGPSGGCVMCSSCRGAKTTIGGRGVTAHPSCTKINPLSTAFDFVFWAGDFNYRINGTRDIIDNLLENNMHRILINNDQLMMLMQYDPLFKGLKEGPITFRPTYKFDKESDTYDTSAKRRIPSWTDRILYKAQTNVGLISYSSAQNIRTSDHRPVYSTFTAKIDFDKCHDYDNIQVPLWSCQVKSEVCVIS
;
A
#
# COMPACT_ATOMS: atom_id res chain seq x y z
N ARG A 1 -8.95 -17.55 8.62
CA ARG A 1 -8.73 -16.20 9.20
C ARG A 1 -9.71 -15.24 8.55
N ARG A 2 -10.59 -14.59 9.32
CA ARG A 2 -11.40 -13.47 8.83
C ARG A 2 -10.56 -12.21 9.02
N HIS A 3 -10.56 -11.30 8.04
CA HIS A 3 -9.95 -9.98 8.23
C HIS A 3 -10.81 -9.18 9.20
N PHE A 4 -10.17 -8.44 10.09
CA PHE A 4 -10.83 -7.59 11.05
C PHE A 4 -10.26 -6.18 10.89
N SER A 5 -11.14 -5.19 10.94
CA SER A 5 -10.77 -3.78 11.00
C SER A 5 -11.70 -3.11 12.00
N ALA A 6 -11.14 -2.25 12.83
CA ALA A 6 -11.88 -1.46 13.80
C ALA A 6 -11.35 -0.03 13.74
N VAL A 7 -12.28 0.92 13.77
CA VAL A 7 -11.97 2.35 13.87
C VAL A 7 -12.55 2.83 15.20
N CYS A 8 -11.66 3.28 16.08
CA CYS A 8 -12.03 3.83 17.38
C CYS A 8 -11.88 5.34 17.34
N VAL A 9 -12.87 6.06 17.86
CA VAL A 9 -12.86 7.51 17.93
C VAL A 9 -12.99 7.95 19.38
N HIS A 10 -12.25 8.97 19.77
CA HIS A 10 -12.31 9.49 21.13
C HIS A 10 -13.69 10.08 21.43
N LYS A 11 -14.26 9.78 22.61
CA LYS A 11 -15.62 10.19 23.02
C LYS A 11 -15.91 11.67 22.78
N ALA A 12 -14.90 12.52 23.01
CA ALA A 12 -15.04 13.96 22.89
C ALA A 12 -15.39 14.46 21.47
N ILE A 13 -15.03 13.73 20.41
CA ILE A 13 -15.30 14.13 19.02
C ILE A 13 -16.38 13.27 18.35
N VAL A 14 -17.02 12.34 19.08
CA VAL A 14 -18.06 11.46 18.53
C VAL A 14 -19.22 12.24 17.92
N HIS A 15 -19.57 13.39 18.48
CA HIS A 15 -20.63 14.27 17.95
C HIS A 15 -20.31 14.89 16.58
N LEU A 16 -19.03 14.88 16.17
CA LEU A 16 -18.56 15.36 14.86
C LEU A 16 -18.51 14.23 13.82
N VAL A 17 -18.70 12.97 14.23
CA VAL A 17 -18.60 11.81 13.35
C VAL A 17 -19.92 11.57 12.62
N SER A 18 -19.86 11.43 11.30
CA SER A 18 -21.03 11.12 10.47
C SER A 18 -20.65 10.22 9.28
N ASP A 19 -21.65 9.84 8.46
CA ASP A 19 -21.47 9.12 7.19
C ASP A 19 -20.58 7.85 7.29
N ILE A 20 -20.79 7.05 8.33
CA ILE A 20 -20.03 5.82 8.57
C ILE A 20 -20.46 4.75 7.56
N LYS A 21 -19.51 4.22 6.79
CA LYS A 21 -19.71 3.16 5.82
C LYS A 21 -18.59 2.13 5.91
N SER A 22 -18.87 0.91 5.46
CA SER A 22 -17.85 -0.12 5.35
C SER A 22 -18.09 -1.00 4.14
N HIS A 23 -17.01 -1.52 3.55
CA HIS A 23 -17.10 -2.44 2.43
C HIS A 23 -15.96 -3.46 2.47
N ALA A 24 -16.27 -4.73 2.20
CA ALA A 24 -15.31 -5.81 2.13
C ALA A 24 -15.18 -6.30 0.68
N VAL A 25 -13.94 -6.42 0.21
CA VAL A 25 -13.60 -6.82 -1.15
C VAL A 25 -12.82 -8.14 -1.09
N PRO A 26 -13.45 -9.29 -1.38
CA PRO A 26 -12.75 -10.57 -1.44
C PRO A 26 -11.87 -10.66 -2.69
N THR A 27 -10.65 -11.18 -2.54
CA THR A 27 -9.67 -11.37 -3.64
C THR A 27 -9.09 -12.79 -3.70
N GLY A 28 -9.75 -13.75 -3.03
CA GLY A 28 -9.36 -15.16 -3.02
C GLY A 28 -9.40 -15.85 -4.39
N VAL A 29 -9.24 -17.16 -4.41
CA VAL A 29 -9.47 -18.00 -5.60
C VAL A 29 -10.89 -17.77 -6.11
N TYR A 30 -11.06 -17.55 -7.41
CA TYR A 30 -12.34 -17.11 -8.02
C TYR A 30 -12.99 -15.89 -7.35
N ASP A 31 -12.17 -14.98 -6.82
CA ASP A 31 -12.62 -13.71 -6.24
C ASP A 31 -13.61 -13.84 -5.06
N THR A 32 -13.77 -15.05 -4.53
CA THR A 32 -14.78 -15.40 -3.51
C THR A 32 -14.32 -16.51 -2.57
N LEU A 33 -13.36 -17.35 -2.99
CA LEU A 33 -12.90 -18.53 -2.26
C LEU A 33 -11.50 -18.30 -1.68
N GLY A 34 -11.41 -17.87 -0.42
CA GLY A 34 -10.13 -17.71 0.27
C GLY A 34 -10.14 -16.64 1.34
N ASN A 35 -9.06 -16.58 2.11
CA ASN A 35 -8.86 -15.59 3.18
C ASN A 35 -8.02 -14.39 2.71
N LYS A 36 -8.25 -13.90 1.49
CA LYS A 36 -7.54 -12.75 0.91
C LYS A 36 -8.54 -11.69 0.48
N GLY A 37 -8.17 -10.42 0.65
CA GLY A 37 -9.04 -9.30 0.36
C GLY A 37 -8.71 -8.07 1.19
N GLY A 38 -9.60 -7.09 1.11
CA GLY A 38 -9.51 -5.86 1.89
C GLY A 38 -10.85 -5.49 2.53
N ILE A 39 -10.78 -4.72 3.62
CA ILE A 39 -11.91 -4.08 4.27
C ILE A 39 -11.62 -2.58 4.31
N GLY A 40 -12.50 -1.78 3.73
CA GLY A 40 -12.52 -0.33 3.88
C GLY A 40 -13.58 0.07 4.90
N VAL A 41 -13.22 0.99 5.79
CA VAL A 41 -14.16 1.71 6.68
C VAL A 41 -13.98 3.19 6.42
N SER A 42 -15.06 3.89 6.07
CA SER A 42 -15.06 5.33 5.89
C SER A 42 -15.97 6.02 6.89
N LEU A 43 -15.63 7.25 7.23
CA LEU A 43 -16.44 8.13 8.07
C LEU A 43 -16.09 9.58 7.75
N LYS A 44 -16.96 10.52 8.10
CA LYS A 44 -16.65 11.95 8.13
C LYS A 44 -16.40 12.40 9.55
N ILE A 45 -15.42 13.28 9.74
CA ILE A 45 -15.26 14.07 10.96
C ILE A 45 -15.37 15.53 10.53
N GLY A 46 -16.39 16.24 11.03
CA GLY A 46 -16.76 17.53 10.44
C GLY A 46 -17.18 17.34 8.99
N ILE A 47 -16.53 18.05 8.06
CA ILE A 47 -16.76 17.89 6.61
C ILE A 47 -15.69 17.04 5.93
N SER A 48 -14.58 16.76 6.60
CA SER A 48 -13.48 15.96 6.05
C SER A 48 -13.80 14.47 6.08
N SER A 49 -13.53 13.80 4.97
CA SER A 49 -13.76 12.38 4.78
C SER A 49 -12.52 11.53 5.02
N PHE A 50 -12.66 10.49 5.82
CA PHE A 50 -11.60 9.55 6.17
C PHE A 50 -11.93 8.17 5.61
N CYS A 51 -10.91 7.47 5.12
CA CYS A 51 -10.99 6.07 4.72
C CYS A 51 -9.82 5.29 5.32
N PHE A 52 -10.15 4.26 6.09
CA PHE A 52 -9.22 3.32 6.70
C PHE A 52 -9.39 1.97 6.00
N LEU A 53 -8.34 1.52 5.31
CA LEU A 53 -8.31 0.23 4.64
C LEU A 53 -7.39 -0.72 5.40
N ASN A 54 -7.83 -1.97 5.54
CA ASN A 54 -6.97 -3.09 5.94
C ASN A 54 -6.99 -4.13 4.81
N ALA A 55 -5.84 -4.64 4.37
CA ALA A 55 -5.78 -5.68 3.36
C ALA A 55 -4.82 -6.83 3.72
N HIS A 56 -5.14 -8.01 3.21
CA HIS A 56 -4.26 -9.17 3.24
C HIS A 56 -4.19 -9.71 1.81
N LEU A 57 -3.07 -9.43 1.16
CA LEU A 57 -2.87 -9.72 -0.26
C LEU A 57 -2.22 -11.08 -0.48
N ALA A 58 -2.20 -11.55 -1.72
CA ALA A 58 -1.62 -12.83 -2.12
C ALA A 58 -0.22 -13.07 -1.53
N ALA A 59 -0.07 -14.19 -0.83
CA ALA A 59 1.18 -14.61 -0.20
C ALA A 59 2.17 -15.19 -1.23
N HIS A 60 3.39 -15.46 -0.76
CA HIS A 60 4.53 -16.04 -1.50
C HIS A 60 5.34 -15.07 -2.37
N GLN A 61 6.61 -15.44 -2.58
CA GLN A 61 7.64 -14.61 -3.23
C GLN A 61 7.23 -14.11 -4.61
N ASN A 62 6.71 -15.00 -5.45
CA ASN A 62 6.52 -14.78 -6.87
C ASN A 62 5.12 -14.24 -7.24
N GLN A 63 4.35 -13.75 -6.25
CA GLN A 63 2.97 -13.27 -6.45
C GLN A 63 2.87 -11.74 -6.53
N MET A 64 3.95 -11.04 -6.90
CA MET A 64 4.00 -9.57 -6.95
C MET A 64 2.91 -8.99 -7.87
N CYS A 65 2.78 -9.49 -9.09
CA CYS A 65 1.75 -9.02 -10.03
C CYS A 65 0.34 -9.26 -9.49
N ARG A 66 0.10 -10.40 -8.83
CA ARG A 66 -1.20 -10.71 -8.24
C ARG A 66 -1.52 -9.75 -7.10
N ARG A 67 -0.58 -9.48 -6.19
CA ARG A 67 -0.75 -8.45 -5.14
C ARG A 67 -1.09 -7.09 -5.72
N THR A 68 -0.42 -6.67 -6.78
CA THR A 68 -0.69 -5.38 -7.45
C THR A 68 -2.10 -5.34 -8.05
N GLN A 69 -2.58 -6.44 -8.65
CA GLN A 69 -3.95 -6.54 -9.14
C GLN A 69 -4.98 -6.50 -8.00
N GLU A 70 -4.73 -7.22 -6.90
CA GLU A 70 -5.58 -7.22 -5.72
C GLU A 70 -5.65 -5.83 -5.07
N PHE A 71 -4.51 -5.14 -4.98
CA PHE A 71 -4.43 -3.74 -4.53
C PHE A 71 -5.28 -2.82 -5.42
N MET A 72 -5.12 -2.90 -6.74
CA MET A 72 -5.92 -2.10 -7.67
C MET A 72 -7.43 -2.37 -7.50
N ARG A 73 -7.83 -3.64 -7.42
CA ARG A 73 -9.24 -4.03 -7.26
C ARG A 73 -9.84 -3.52 -5.94
N ILE A 74 -9.14 -3.71 -4.82
CA ILE A 74 -9.58 -3.21 -3.52
C ILE A 74 -9.72 -1.68 -3.56
N SER A 75 -8.74 -0.97 -4.13
CA SER A 75 -8.79 0.50 -4.28
C SER A 75 -10.06 0.93 -5.00
N HIS A 76 -10.36 0.26 -6.11
CA HIS A 76 -11.45 0.63 -7.01
C HIS A 76 -12.82 0.34 -6.40
N GLU A 77 -13.02 -0.85 -5.83
CA GLU A 77 -14.30 -1.26 -5.25
C GLU A 77 -14.63 -0.47 -3.98
N VAL A 78 -13.63 -0.18 -3.14
CA VAL A 78 -13.80 0.68 -1.96
C VAL A 78 -14.14 2.10 -2.36
N ALA A 79 -13.37 2.71 -3.26
CA ALA A 79 -13.64 4.07 -3.75
C ALA A 79 -15.03 4.19 -4.39
N LYS A 80 -15.43 3.19 -5.18
CA LYS A 80 -16.74 3.17 -5.84
C LYS A 80 -17.90 3.03 -4.85
N THR A 81 -17.75 2.19 -3.83
CA THR A 81 -18.88 1.78 -2.97
C THR A 81 -19.06 2.69 -1.76
N ILE A 82 -17.95 3.09 -1.13
CA ILE A 82 -17.99 3.89 0.10
C ILE A 82 -17.32 5.26 -0.04
N GLY A 83 -16.76 5.56 -1.21
CA GLY A 83 -16.26 6.89 -1.56
C GLY A 83 -17.34 7.95 -1.67
N ILE A 84 -16.91 9.21 -1.58
CA ILE A 84 -17.80 10.34 -1.82
C ILE A 84 -17.89 10.56 -3.33
N SER A 85 -19.09 10.41 -3.89
CA SER A 85 -19.38 10.89 -5.24
C SER A 85 -19.25 12.42 -5.26
N LYS A 86 -18.08 12.95 -5.64
CA LYS A 86 -18.00 14.36 -6.04
C LYS A 86 -18.88 14.51 -7.28
N LYS A 87 -19.97 15.28 -7.20
CA LYS A 87 -20.69 15.71 -8.40
C LYS A 87 -19.66 16.43 -9.29
N PRO A 88 -19.59 16.15 -10.60
CA PRO A 88 -18.73 16.89 -11.50
C PRO A 88 -19.28 18.33 -11.57
N GLY A 89 -18.63 19.29 -10.90
CA GLY A 89 -19.16 20.66 -10.85
C GLY A 89 -18.52 21.68 -9.91
N SER A 90 -17.45 21.39 -9.18
CA SER A 90 -16.69 22.42 -8.43
C SER A 90 -15.23 22.42 -8.88
N MET A 91 -14.96 23.10 -10.00
CA MET A 91 -13.63 23.60 -10.29
C MET A 91 -13.32 24.71 -9.27
N ASP A 92 -12.38 24.45 -8.36
CA ASP A 92 -11.75 25.52 -7.61
C ASP A 92 -10.91 26.32 -8.62
N SER A 93 -11.31 27.57 -8.82
CA SER A 93 -10.55 28.55 -9.57
C SER A 93 -9.37 29.02 -8.72
N SER A 94 -8.28 28.26 -8.71
CA SER A 94 -6.96 28.82 -8.42
C SER A 94 -6.37 29.26 -9.76
N SER A 95 -6.40 30.56 -9.97
CA SER A 95 -5.82 31.27 -11.12
C SER A 95 -4.34 30.93 -11.30
N ASP A 96 -4.01 30.40 -12.47
CA ASP A 96 -2.65 30.37 -13.00
C ASP A 96 -2.17 31.81 -13.20
N GLY A 97 -1.27 32.25 -12.33
CA GLY A 97 -0.46 33.45 -12.54
C GLY A 97 0.81 33.05 -13.27
N ASP A 98 0.85 33.32 -14.57
CA ASP A 98 2.06 33.32 -15.39
C ASP A 98 3.11 34.25 -14.77
N THR A 99 4.25 33.69 -14.37
CA THR A 99 5.51 34.43 -14.34
C THR A 99 6.59 33.58 -14.98
N ASN A 100 6.98 33.99 -16.20
CA ASN A 100 8.28 33.71 -16.77
C ASN A 100 9.37 33.96 -15.73
N ASP A 101 10.22 32.97 -15.48
CA ASP A 101 11.62 33.30 -15.19
C ASP A 101 12.56 32.23 -15.74
N SER A 102 13.61 32.74 -16.37
CA SER A 102 14.66 31.97 -17.02
C SER A 102 15.87 31.84 -16.09
N CYS A 103 16.69 30.84 -16.40
CA CYS A 103 18.10 30.66 -16.02
C CYS A 103 18.41 30.02 -14.66
N GLY A 104 19.38 29.09 -14.71
CA GLY A 104 20.33 28.89 -13.61
C GLY A 104 20.59 27.44 -13.24
N ASP A 105 21.46 26.77 -13.99
CA ASP A 105 22.16 25.56 -13.54
C ASP A 105 22.85 25.80 -12.19
N SER A 106 22.58 24.92 -11.21
CA SER A 106 23.59 24.22 -10.40
C SER A 106 22.93 23.51 -9.22
N ALA A 107 22.62 22.22 -9.39
CA ALA A 107 22.45 21.32 -8.26
C ALA A 107 23.30 20.07 -8.51
N SER A 108 24.34 19.93 -7.70
CA SER A 108 25.18 18.77 -7.58
C SER A 108 24.33 17.51 -7.40
N ALA A 109 24.30 16.66 -8.43
CA ALA A 109 23.79 15.31 -8.33
C ALA A 109 24.77 14.48 -7.49
N GLU A 110 24.41 14.18 -6.25
CA GLU A 110 24.97 13.00 -5.59
C GLU A 110 24.36 11.77 -6.28
N SER A 111 25.15 11.13 -7.12
CA SER A 111 24.82 9.88 -7.79
C SER A 111 24.72 8.75 -6.77
N ASN A 112 23.49 8.45 -6.34
CA ASN A 112 23.21 7.19 -5.65
C ASN A 112 23.07 6.07 -6.68
N GLU A 113 24.20 5.55 -7.18
CA GLU A 113 24.25 4.27 -7.86
C GLU A 113 23.99 3.14 -6.85
N GLY A 114 22.71 2.85 -6.60
CA GLY A 114 22.30 1.69 -5.83
C GLY A 114 22.41 0.43 -6.70
N MET A 115 23.32 -0.48 -6.35
CA MET A 115 23.46 -1.78 -7.01
C MET A 115 22.17 -2.60 -6.88
N MET A 116 21.41 -2.74 -7.98
CA MET A 116 20.24 -3.61 -8.05
C MET A 116 20.72 -5.05 -8.26
N MET A 117 20.35 -5.96 -7.36
CA MET A 117 20.76 -7.36 -7.48
C MET A 117 19.85 -8.05 -8.50
N MET A 118 20.37 -8.34 -9.70
CA MET A 118 19.71 -9.24 -10.63
C MET A 118 19.92 -10.68 -10.17
N VAL A 119 18.96 -11.23 -9.42
CA VAL A 119 19.01 -12.65 -9.02
C VAL A 119 18.13 -13.47 -9.96
N ASN A 120 18.77 -14.25 -10.84
CA ASN A 120 18.11 -15.32 -11.59
C ASN A 120 17.90 -16.51 -10.64
N ASN A 121 16.68 -16.70 -10.14
CA ASN A 121 16.34 -17.89 -9.36
C ASN A 121 16.24 -19.11 -10.29
N ALA A 122 17.34 -19.86 -10.42
CA ALA A 122 17.36 -21.23 -10.93
C ALA A 122 17.35 -22.24 -9.76
N ASP A 123 16.41 -23.18 -9.85
CA ASP A 123 16.34 -24.51 -9.23
C ASP A 123 16.33 -24.69 -7.70
N SER A 124 15.19 -25.21 -7.22
CA SER A 124 15.17 -26.32 -6.27
C SER A 124 13.96 -27.23 -6.60
N LYS A 125 14.26 -28.48 -6.97
CA LYS A 125 13.30 -29.55 -7.29
C LYS A 125 12.45 -29.91 -6.06
N GLU A 126 11.13 -29.92 -6.22
CA GLU A 126 10.22 -30.68 -5.35
C GLU A 126 9.54 -31.77 -6.19
N SER A 127 9.44 -32.95 -5.59
CA SER A 127 9.03 -34.23 -6.17
C SER A 127 7.57 -34.26 -6.62
N SER A 128 7.38 -35.01 -7.71
CA SER A 128 6.13 -35.29 -8.40
C SER A 128 5.09 -36.02 -7.55
N ASP A 129 3.86 -35.50 -7.52
CA ASP A 129 2.65 -36.32 -7.53
C ASP A 129 1.68 -35.76 -8.57
N SER A 130 1.29 -36.65 -9.47
CA SER A 130 0.53 -36.38 -10.69
C SER A 130 -0.97 -36.37 -10.44
N SER A 131 -1.60 -35.19 -10.58
CA SER A 131 -2.99 -35.10 -11.04
C SER A 131 -3.16 -33.80 -11.83
N SER A 132 -3.47 -33.96 -13.11
CA SER A 132 -3.56 -32.93 -14.13
C SER A 132 -4.63 -31.87 -13.86
N THR A 133 -4.21 -30.64 -13.60
CA THR A 133 -4.90 -29.41 -14.03
C THR A 133 -3.85 -28.36 -14.38
N ALA A 134 -3.92 -27.78 -15.58
CA ALA A 134 -2.91 -26.88 -16.13
C ALA A 134 -2.79 -25.59 -15.31
N SER A 135 -1.75 -25.49 -14.49
CA SER A 135 -1.33 -24.26 -13.81
C SER A 135 -0.26 -23.56 -14.66
N SER A 136 -0.61 -22.44 -15.27
CA SER A 136 0.33 -21.59 -16.01
C SER A 136 1.20 -20.80 -15.02
N THR A 137 2.37 -21.34 -14.69
CA THR A 137 3.38 -20.59 -13.93
C THR A 137 4.02 -19.52 -14.81
N CYS A 138 3.85 -18.25 -14.46
CA CYS A 138 4.56 -17.12 -15.05
C CYS A 138 6.03 -17.12 -14.58
N LYS A 139 6.96 -17.44 -15.51
CA LYS A 139 8.42 -17.21 -15.39
C LYS A 139 8.79 -15.99 -16.25
N ALA A 140 8.52 -14.77 -15.80
CA ALA A 140 9.10 -13.56 -16.41
C ALA A 140 8.79 -12.30 -15.58
N CYS A 141 9.61 -12.01 -14.58
CA CYS A 141 9.69 -10.66 -14.02
C CYS A 141 11.18 -10.30 -13.93
N SER A 142 11.75 -9.88 -15.06
CA SER A 142 13.06 -9.23 -15.12
C SER A 142 12.82 -7.78 -15.57
N PHE A 143 13.31 -6.81 -14.80
CA PHE A 143 13.25 -5.40 -15.17
C PHE A 143 14.31 -5.14 -16.26
N GLY A 144 13.89 -4.61 -17.41
CA GLY A 144 14.78 -4.07 -18.42
C GLY A 144 15.22 -2.63 -18.10
N PRO A 145 16.24 -2.08 -18.80
CA PRO A 145 16.86 -0.78 -18.47
C PRO A 145 15.95 0.43 -18.69
N SER A 146 14.78 0.25 -19.31
CA SER A 146 13.92 1.31 -19.79
C SER A 146 12.56 1.32 -19.08
N GLY A 147 12.55 1.32 -17.73
CA GLY A 147 11.53 1.92 -16.85
C GLY A 147 10.02 1.70 -17.12
N GLY A 148 9.64 0.78 -18.01
CA GLY A 148 8.27 0.56 -18.44
C GLY A 148 7.70 -0.71 -17.84
N CYS A 149 6.51 -0.61 -17.25
CA CYS A 149 5.74 -1.74 -16.79
C CYS A 149 5.35 -2.63 -17.99
N VAL A 150 6.08 -3.73 -18.20
CA VAL A 150 5.61 -4.79 -19.08
C VAL A 150 4.62 -5.61 -18.26
N MET A 151 3.34 -5.29 -18.41
CA MET A 151 2.27 -6.22 -18.07
C MET A 151 2.62 -7.60 -18.66
N CYS A 152 2.67 -8.61 -17.78
CA CYS A 152 3.01 -9.98 -18.11
C CYS A 152 2.36 -10.43 -19.44
N SER A 153 3.15 -11.00 -20.34
CA SER A 153 2.68 -11.54 -21.64
C SER A 153 1.59 -12.61 -21.48
N SER A 154 1.51 -13.27 -20.32
CA SER A 154 0.45 -14.22 -19.96
C SER A 154 -0.95 -13.58 -19.82
N CYS A 155 -1.05 -12.24 -19.75
CA CYS A 155 -2.33 -11.53 -19.72
C CYS A 155 -2.85 -11.14 -21.11
N ARG A 156 -2.12 -11.43 -22.20
CA ARG A 156 -2.57 -11.20 -23.60
C ARG A 156 -3.40 -12.37 -24.17
N GLY A 157 -4.09 -13.10 -23.30
CA GLY A 157 -4.89 -14.28 -23.64
C GLY A 157 -6.35 -13.96 -23.94
N ALA A 158 -6.63 -13.08 -24.89
CA ALA A 158 -7.93 -12.98 -25.55
C ALA A 158 -7.73 -12.45 -26.98
N LYS A 159 -7.40 -13.34 -27.91
CA LYS A 159 -7.46 -13.02 -29.35
C LYS A 159 -8.88 -13.29 -29.87
N THR A 160 -9.59 -12.19 -30.09
CA THR A 160 -10.34 -11.84 -31.32
C THR A 160 -10.95 -12.97 -32.17
N THR A 161 -12.27 -12.95 -32.30
CA THR A 161 -12.96 -13.23 -33.56
C THR A 161 -13.45 -11.92 -34.20
N ILE A 162 -13.37 -11.89 -35.52
CA ILE A 162 -13.45 -10.76 -36.43
C ILE A 162 -14.88 -10.21 -36.54
N GLY A 163 -15.04 -8.89 -36.49
CA GLY A 163 -16.28 -8.18 -36.82
C GLY A 163 -16.18 -6.70 -36.44
N GLY A 164 -16.10 -5.83 -37.45
CA GLY A 164 -15.70 -4.42 -37.31
C GLY A 164 -16.55 -3.58 -36.35
N ARG A 165 -15.85 -2.84 -35.48
CA ARG A 165 -16.14 -1.48 -35.00
C ARG A 165 -14.91 -1.01 -34.23
N GLY A 166 -14.56 0.26 -34.40
CA GLY A 166 -13.27 0.84 -34.01
C GLY A 166 -12.85 0.50 -32.58
N VAL A 167 -11.59 0.13 -32.42
CA VAL A 167 -10.92 0.09 -31.12
C VAL A 167 -10.86 1.54 -30.63
N THR A 168 -11.75 1.90 -29.71
CA THR A 168 -11.54 3.09 -28.88
C THR A 168 -10.27 2.82 -28.07
N ALA A 169 -9.30 3.71 -28.21
CA ALA A 169 -8.08 3.69 -27.42
C ALA A 169 -8.45 3.48 -25.94
N HIS A 170 -7.87 2.48 -25.30
CA HIS A 170 -8.00 2.29 -23.85
C HIS A 170 -7.50 3.59 -23.19
N PRO A 171 -8.29 4.25 -22.32
CA PRO A 171 -8.01 5.62 -21.90
C PRO A 171 -6.60 5.69 -21.33
N SER A 172 -5.78 6.50 -22.00
CA SER A 172 -4.39 6.75 -21.72
C SER A 172 -4.23 7.40 -20.34
N CYS A 173 -3.23 6.90 -19.62
CA CYS A 173 -2.22 7.73 -18.97
C CYS A 173 -2.74 8.94 -18.16
N THR A 174 -3.21 8.68 -16.95
CA THR A 174 -3.05 9.47 -15.70
C THR A 174 -4.02 8.94 -14.64
N LYS A 175 -3.97 7.64 -14.34
CA LYS A 175 -4.85 7.07 -13.31
C LYS A 175 -4.23 7.30 -11.94
N ILE A 176 -4.48 8.49 -11.38
CA ILE A 176 -4.35 8.71 -9.93
C ILE A 176 -5.15 7.59 -9.23
N ASN A 177 -4.62 7.05 -8.14
CA ASN A 177 -5.32 6.02 -7.37
C ASN A 177 -6.77 6.49 -7.04
N PRO A 178 -7.81 5.69 -7.30
CA PRO A 178 -9.21 6.12 -7.13
C PRO A 178 -9.54 6.51 -5.69
N LEU A 179 -8.81 6.00 -4.69
CA LEU A 179 -8.96 6.41 -3.30
C LEU A 179 -8.57 7.88 -3.08
N SER A 180 -7.58 8.38 -3.84
CA SER A 180 -7.07 9.74 -3.69
C SER A 180 -8.09 10.81 -4.07
N THR A 181 -9.05 10.48 -4.95
CA THR A 181 -10.13 11.39 -5.37
C THR A 181 -11.40 11.18 -4.56
N ALA A 182 -11.64 9.96 -4.07
CA ALA A 182 -12.84 9.56 -3.35
C ALA A 182 -12.89 10.04 -1.88
N PHE A 183 -11.73 10.32 -1.29
CA PHE A 183 -11.61 10.71 0.13
C PHE A 183 -10.60 11.83 0.33
N ASP A 184 -10.82 12.62 1.37
CA ASP A 184 -9.85 13.62 1.81
C ASP A 184 -8.68 12.91 2.46
N PHE A 185 -8.90 11.99 3.39
CA PHE A 185 -7.87 11.22 4.08
C PHE A 185 -7.96 9.73 3.73
N VAL A 186 -6.84 9.10 3.41
CA VAL A 186 -6.74 7.65 3.17
C VAL A 186 -5.58 7.09 3.96
N PHE A 187 -5.84 6.04 4.73
CA PHE A 187 -4.85 5.23 5.42
C PHE A 187 -5.07 3.77 5.04
N TRP A 188 -4.05 3.12 4.50
CA TRP A 188 -4.13 1.73 4.04
C TRP A 188 -3.05 0.90 4.70
N ALA A 189 -3.48 0.07 5.63
CA ALA A 189 -2.65 -0.85 6.39
C ALA A 189 -2.86 -2.31 5.96
N GLY A 190 -1.96 -3.18 6.37
CA GLY A 190 -2.20 -4.62 6.37
C GLY A 190 -0.99 -5.46 5.96
N ASP A 191 -1.20 -6.77 5.96
CA ASP A 191 -0.27 -7.75 5.40
C ASP A 191 -0.34 -7.73 3.86
N PHE A 192 0.34 -6.75 3.28
CA PHE A 192 0.44 -6.59 1.84
C PHE A 192 1.25 -7.72 1.20
N ASN A 193 2.01 -8.49 1.98
CA ASN A 193 2.74 -9.67 1.51
C ASN A 193 3.78 -9.42 0.40
N TYR A 194 4.11 -8.17 0.07
CA TYR A 194 5.27 -7.86 -0.77
C TYR A 194 6.56 -8.32 -0.08
N ARG A 195 7.51 -8.80 -0.88
CA ARG A 195 8.71 -9.47 -0.39
C ARG A 195 9.97 -8.72 -0.79
N ILE A 196 11.07 -9.01 -0.10
CA ILE A 196 12.40 -8.59 -0.54
C ILE A 196 12.90 -9.57 -1.59
N ASN A 197 13.38 -9.08 -2.72
CA ASN A 197 14.02 -9.91 -3.74
C ASN A 197 15.43 -10.30 -3.31
N GLY A 198 15.76 -11.59 -3.44
CA GLY A 198 17.04 -12.15 -3.05
C GLY A 198 16.94 -13.64 -2.74
N THR A 199 18.08 -14.27 -2.47
CA THR A 199 18.12 -15.62 -1.87
C THR A 199 18.14 -15.49 -0.35
N ARG A 200 17.75 -16.55 0.37
CA ARG A 200 17.74 -16.53 1.84
C ARG A 200 19.12 -16.20 2.41
N ASP A 201 20.17 -16.83 1.90
CA ASP A 201 21.53 -16.67 2.44
C ASP A 201 22.08 -15.25 2.23
N ILE A 202 21.79 -14.62 1.08
CA ILE A 202 22.16 -13.21 0.85
C ILE A 202 21.42 -12.30 1.82
N ILE A 203 20.11 -12.51 2.00
CA ILE A 203 19.29 -11.66 2.87
C ILE A 203 19.74 -11.79 4.33
N ASP A 204 20.05 -13.00 4.79
CA ASP A 204 20.59 -13.23 6.14
C ASP A 204 21.93 -12.48 6.33
N ASN A 205 22.85 -12.59 5.37
CA ASN A 205 24.13 -11.87 5.42
C ASN A 205 23.96 -10.34 5.43
N LEU A 206 23.04 -9.81 4.62
CA LEU A 206 22.72 -8.37 4.61
C LEU A 206 22.16 -7.90 5.96
N LEU A 207 21.31 -8.71 6.60
CA LEU A 207 20.75 -8.42 7.92
C LEU A 207 21.83 -8.43 9.01
N GLU A 208 22.71 -9.43 9.01
CA GLU A 208 23.82 -9.55 9.97
C GLU A 208 24.79 -8.37 9.89
N ASN A 209 25.04 -7.86 8.68
CA ASN A 209 25.91 -6.72 8.44
C ASN A 209 25.19 -5.36 8.48
N ASN A 210 23.95 -5.32 8.97
CA ASN A 210 23.12 -4.11 9.08
C ASN A 210 22.94 -3.33 7.77
N MET A 211 23.04 -3.99 6.62
CA MET A 211 22.92 -3.39 5.28
C MET A 211 21.45 -3.17 4.86
N HIS A 212 20.68 -2.52 5.72
CA HIS A 212 19.24 -2.30 5.55
C HIS A 212 18.88 -1.54 4.27
N ARG A 213 19.73 -0.62 3.83
CA ARG A 213 19.51 0.14 2.60
C ARG A 213 19.43 -0.75 1.36
N ILE A 214 20.25 -1.80 1.28
CA ILE A 214 20.23 -2.75 0.16
C ILE A 214 18.94 -3.57 0.20
N LEU A 215 18.53 -4.02 1.38
CA LEU A 215 17.27 -4.73 1.58
C LEU A 215 16.06 -3.90 1.14
N ILE A 216 16.00 -2.62 1.54
CA ILE A 216 14.92 -1.69 1.18
C ILE A 216 14.87 -1.47 -0.34
N ASN A 217 16.03 -1.29 -0.98
CA ASN A 217 16.09 -1.10 -2.43
C ASN A 217 15.67 -2.34 -3.23
N ASN A 218 15.68 -3.53 -2.60
CA ASN A 218 15.21 -4.78 -3.21
C ASN A 218 13.80 -5.18 -2.72
N ASP A 219 13.13 -4.33 -1.93
CA ASP A 219 11.74 -4.53 -1.53
C ASP A 219 10.79 -4.30 -2.70
N GLN A 220 9.93 -5.28 -2.97
CA GLN A 220 9.00 -5.24 -4.09
C GLN A 220 8.03 -4.06 -4.05
N LEU A 221 7.53 -3.70 -2.86
CA LEU A 221 6.60 -2.58 -2.74
C LEU A 221 7.32 -1.25 -2.95
N MET A 222 8.53 -1.08 -2.42
CA MET A 222 9.32 0.14 -2.64
C MET A 222 9.60 0.38 -4.12
N MET A 223 10.00 -0.65 -4.86
CA MET A 223 10.17 -0.53 -6.32
C MET A 223 8.85 -0.18 -7.02
N LEU A 224 7.74 -0.82 -6.65
CA LEU A 224 6.44 -0.50 -7.24
C LEU A 224 5.98 0.92 -6.92
N MET A 225 6.18 1.41 -5.70
CA MET A 225 5.84 2.78 -5.33
C MET A 225 6.66 3.82 -6.08
N GLN A 226 7.88 3.47 -6.50
CA GLN A 226 8.74 4.33 -7.29
C GLN A 226 8.33 4.39 -8.77
N TYR A 227 7.94 3.26 -9.36
CA TYR A 227 7.81 3.13 -10.82
C TYR A 227 6.38 2.88 -11.33
N ASP A 228 5.47 2.35 -10.51
CA ASP A 228 4.12 2.00 -10.92
C ASP A 228 3.13 3.15 -10.62
N PRO A 229 2.46 3.72 -11.65
CA PRO A 229 1.49 4.80 -11.48
C PRO A 229 0.33 4.49 -10.51
N LEU A 230 0.01 3.21 -10.25
CA LEU A 230 -1.03 2.80 -9.31
C LEU A 230 -0.82 3.39 -7.90
N PHE A 231 0.44 3.58 -7.50
CA PHE A 231 0.81 4.09 -6.19
C PHE A 231 0.98 5.62 -6.18
N LYS A 232 0.82 6.30 -7.32
CA LYS A 232 0.90 7.75 -7.39
C LYS A 232 -0.15 8.40 -6.49
N GLY A 233 0.32 9.29 -5.61
CA GLY A 233 -0.51 9.97 -4.62
C GLY A 233 -0.60 9.25 -3.27
N LEU A 234 -0.01 8.06 -3.14
CA LEU A 234 0.22 7.41 -1.85
C LEU A 234 1.69 7.61 -1.42
N LYS A 235 1.90 7.67 -0.11
CA LYS A 235 3.20 7.72 0.55
C LYS A 235 3.28 6.63 1.60
N GLU A 236 4.50 6.24 1.92
CA GLU A 236 4.83 5.38 3.04
C GLU A 236 5.90 6.09 3.88
N GLY A 237 5.91 5.85 5.20
CA GLY A 237 6.95 6.38 6.06
C GLY A 237 8.33 5.74 5.80
N PRO A 238 9.43 6.37 6.23
CA PRO A 238 10.76 5.77 6.13
C PRO A 238 10.83 4.47 6.94
N ILE A 239 11.24 3.37 6.31
CA ILE A 239 11.42 2.09 6.99
C ILE A 239 12.75 2.12 7.76
N THR A 240 12.66 2.20 9.09
CA THR A 240 13.81 2.25 10.01
C THR A 240 13.87 1.03 10.95
N PHE A 241 13.06 0.01 10.68
CA PHE A 241 12.94 -1.21 11.46
C PHE A 241 13.22 -2.46 10.61
N ARG A 242 13.59 -3.57 11.27
CA ARG A 242 13.90 -4.85 10.60
C ARG A 242 12.66 -5.46 9.94
N PRO A 243 12.83 -6.36 8.95
CA PRO A 243 11.72 -7.08 8.34
C PRO A 243 10.77 -7.72 9.37
N THR A 244 9.47 -7.58 9.16
CA THR A 244 8.42 -7.93 10.13
C THR A 244 7.94 -9.37 10.02
N TYR A 245 8.37 -10.08 8.97
CA TYR A 245 8.03 -11.46 8.67
C TYR A 245 9.25 -12.19 8.13
N LYS A 246 9.45 -13.51 8.28
CA LYS A 246 8.70 -14.44 9.11
C LYS A 246 9.56 -14.86 10.30
N PHE A 247 9.04 -14.73 11.51
CA PHE A 247 9.72 -15.16 12.73
C PHE A 247 9.28 -16.56 13.16
N ASP A 248 10.16 -17.25 13.88
CA ASP A 248 9.73 -18.32 14.77
C ASP A 248 8.96 -17.69 15.93
N LYS A 249 7.87 -18.33 16.38
CA LYS A 249 7.02 -17.77 17.45
C LYS A 249 7.81 -17.64 18.75
N GLU A 250 7.50 -16.60 19.52
CA GLU A 250 8.17 -16.29 20.80
C GLU A 250 9.70 -16.07 20.67
N SER A 251 10.19 -15.80 19.44
CA SER A 251 11.61 -15.66 19.14
C SER A 251 11.87 -14.52 18.16
N ASP A 252 13.06 -13.91 18.24
CA ASP A 252 13.56 -12.94 17.24
C ASP A 252 14.34 -13.61 16.10
N THR A 253 14.36 -14.95 16.06
CA THR A 253 14.94 -15.73 14.97
C THR A 253 13.98 -15.79 13.78
N TYR A 254 14.51 -15.52 12.58
CA TYR A 254 13.76 -15.66 11.33
C TYR A 254 13.66 -17.13 10.89
N ASP A 255 12.45 -17.54 10.51
CA ASP A 255 11.99 -18.87 10.06
C ASP A 255 13.07 -19.95 9.91
N THR A 256 13.24 -20.78 10.95
CA THR A 256 14.14 -21.95 10.94
C THR A 256 13.49 -23.20 10.34
N SER A 257 12.21 -23.13 9.96
CA SER A 257 11.52 -24.24 9.30
C SER A 257 12.16 -24.59 7.94
N ALA A 258 11.87 -25.79 7.43
CA ALA A 258 12.36 -26.25 6.12
C ALA A 258 12.03 -25.30 4.96
N LYS A 259 11.00 -24.45 5.10
CA LYS A 259 10.59 -23.47 4.08
C LYS A 259 11.50 -22.25 4.01
N ARG A 260 12.31 -21.98 5.06
CA ARG A 260 13.26 -20.87 5.18
C ARG A 260 12.77 -19.59 4.49
N ARG A 261 11.59 -19.09 4.87
CA ARG A 261 10.98 -17.92 4.23
C ARG A 261 11.93 -16.73 4.33
N ILE A 262 12.12 -16.02 3.22
CA ILE A 262 12.95 -14.81 3.18
C ILE A 262 12.34 -13.76 4.12
N PRO A 263 13.13 -13.19 5.05
CA PRO A 263 12.69 -12.05 5.85
C PRO A 263 12.18 -10.92 4.94
N SER A 264 11.01 -10.34 5.23
CA SER A 264 10.39 -9.31 4.40
C SER A 264 9.52 -8.36 5.22
N TRP A 265 9.40 -7.10 4.76
CA TRP A 265 8.42 -6.14 5.27
C TRP A 265 7.08 -6.39 4.60
N THR A 266 6.34 -7.36 5.11
CA THR A 266 5.02 -7.74 4.59
C THR A 266 3.91 -6.84 5.12
N ASP A 267 4.08 -6.30 6.32
CA ASP A 267 3.10 -5.50 7.05
C ASP A 267 3.43 -4.02 6.83
N ARG A 268 2.52 -3.27 6.20
CA ARG A 268 2.82 -1.94 5.64
C ARG A 268 1.69 -0.96 5.93
N ILE A 269 2.01 0.32 6.03
CA ILE A 269 1.02 1.40 6.18
C ILE A 269 1.31 2.50 5.17
N LEU A 270 0.40 2.65 4.21
CA LEU A 270 0.42 3.70 3.20
C LEU A 270 -0.63 4.74 3.55
N TYR A 271 -0.41 5.97 3.13
CA TYR A 271 -1.35 7.07 3.34
C TYR A 271 -1.38 8.00 2.13
N LYS A 272 -2.50 8.69 1.92
CA LYS A 272 -2.60 9.69 0.85
C LYS A 272 -1.66 10.86 1.12
N ALA A 273 -0.88 11.22 0.11
CA ALA A 273 0.05 12.34 0.15
C ALA A 273 -0.70 13.67 -0.01
N GLN A 274 -0.70 14.50 1.03
CA GLN A 274 -1.37 15.79 1.04
C GLN A 274 -0.84 16.70 2.16
N THR A 275 -1.10 18.00 2.06
CA THR A 275 -0.57 19.02 2.98
C THR A 275 -1.25 19.02 4.36
N ASN A 276 -2.46 18.46 4.46
CA ASN A 276 -3.24 18.35 5.69
C ASN A 276 -2.96 17.04 6.47
N VAL A 277 -1.98 16.23 6.08
CA VAL A 277 -1.53 15.03 6.82
C VAL A 277 -0.03 15.10 7.10
N GLY A 278 0.34 15.08 8.38
CA GLY A 278 1.73 14.97 8.82
C GLY A 278 2.03 13.58 9.39
N LEU A 279 3.07 12.91 8.89
CA LEU A 279 3.58 11.68 9.51
C LEU A 279 4.38 12.04 10.77
N ILE A 280 4.06 11.43 11.90
CA ILE A 280 4.79 11.61 13.17
C ILE A 280 5.73 10.44 13.43
N SER A 281 5.24 9.21 13.26
CA SER A 281 6.03 8.00 13.51
C SER A 281 5.62 6.89 12.56
N TYR A 282 6.58 6.11 12.08
CA TYR A 282 6.35 4.84 11.40
C TYR A 282 7.33 3.81 11.93
N SER A 283 6.84 2.75 12.59
CA SER A 283 7.70 1.80 13.28
C SER A 283 7.01 0.45 13.49
N SER A 284 7.74 -0.48 14.11
CA SER A 284 7.24 -1.81 14.44
C SER A 284 7.45 -2.14 15.92
N ALA A 285 6.45 -2.76 16.54
CA ALA A 285 6.52 -3.24 17.93
C ALA A 285 7.26 -4.60 17.98
N GLN A 286 8.57 -4.57 17.77
CA GLN A 286 9.42 -5.76 17.65
C GLN A 286 9.45 -6.64 18.92
N ASN A 287 9.10 -6.08 20.07
CA ASN A 287 9.02 -6.77 21.35
C ASN A 287 7.78 -7.66 21.52
N ILE A 288 6.77 -7.54 20.63
CA ILE A 288 5.57 -8.39 20.64
C ILE A 288 5.85 -9.62 19.76
N ARG A 289 5.97 -10.81 20.39
CA ARG A 289 6.48 -12.03 19.74
C ARG A 289 5.49 -13.18 19.62
N THR A 290 4.22 -12.91 19.91
CA THR A 290 3.13 -13.91 19.91
C THR A 290 2.77 -14.44 18.52
N SER A 291 3.22 -13.75 17.47
CA SER A 291 2.98 -14.07 16.07
C SER A 291 4.29 -14.26 15.31
N ASP A 292 4.21 -14.93 14.15
CA ASP A 292 5.29 -14.97 13.16
C ASP A 292 5.47 -13.65 12.39
N HIS A 293 4.59 -12.67 12.66
CA HIS A 293 4.70 -11.28 12.24
C HIS A 293 4.97 -10.35 13.43
N ARG A 294 5.54 -9.18 13.17
CA ARG A 294 5.66 -8.09 14.14
C ARG A 294 4.69 -6.96 13.82
N PRO A 295 3.88 -6.48 14.78
CA PRO A 295 2.93 -5.39 14.53
C PRO A 295 3.64 -4.15 14.00
N VAL A 296 3.02 -3.48 13.04
CA VAL A 296 3.50 -2.22 12.47
C VAL A 296 2.51 -1.13 12.82
N TYR A 297 3.01 0.04 13.18
CA TYR A 297 2.16 1.17 13.51
C TYR A 297 2.67 2.45 12.87
N SER A 298 1.71 3.32 12.58
CA SER A 298 1.98 4.67 12.12
C SER A 298 1.09 5.65 12.84
N THR A 299 1.63 6.82 13.15
CA THR A 299 0.85 7.91 13.75
C THR A 299 0.96 9.18 12.92
N PHE A 300 -0.15 9.93 12.87
CA PHE A 300 -0.30 11.09 12.01
C PHE A 300 -0.98 12.27 12.73
N THR A 301 -0.65 13.48 12.29
CA THR A 301 -1.53 14.65 12.44
C THR A 301 -2.43 14.75 11.20
N ALA A 302 -3.67 15.16 11.40
CA ALA A 302 -4.68 15.31 10.36
C ALA A 302 -5.46 16.60 10.58
N LYS A 303 -5.23 17.60 9.72
CA LYS A 303 -5.93 18.89 9.80
C LYS A 303 -7.34 18.76 9.21
N ILE A 304 -8.34 18.74 10.07
CA ILE A 304 -9.76 18.54 9.74
C ILE A 304 -10.43 19.88 9.48
N ASP A 305 -11.29 19.91 8.46
CA ASP A 305 -12.17 21.04 8.16
C ASP A 305 -13.55 20.83 8.77
N PHE A 306 -14.16 21.91 9.28
CA PHE A 306 -15.52 21.93 9.82
C PHE A 306 -16.42 22.85 9.00
N ASP A 307 -17.72 22.58 9.01
CA ASP A 307 -18.70 23.46 8.37
C ASP A 307 -18.86 24.74 9.21
N LYS A 308 -18.86 25.91 8.57
CA LYS A 308 -19.06 27.22 9.22
C LYS A 308 -20.41 27.32 9.93
N CYS A 309 -21.37 26.46 9.57
CA CYS A 309 -22.72 26.42 10.10
C CYS A 309 -22.83 25.78 11.50
N HIS A 310 -21.81 25.03 11.93
CA HIS A 310 -21.70 24.57 13.30
C HIS A 310 -20.92 25.61 14.10
N ASP A 311 -21.58 26.17 15.11
CA ASP A 311 -21.09 27.22 15.99
C ASP A 311 -19.69 26.89 16.53
N TYR A 312 -18.65 27.38 15.85
CA TYR A 312 -17.24 27.15 16.18
C TYR A 312 -16.94 27.56 17.63
N ASP A 313 -17.71 28.49 18.17
CA ASP A 313 -17.59 29.03 19.52
C ASP A 313 -17.97 28.00 20.61
N ASN A 314 -18.69 26.93 20.26
CA ASN A 314 -19.15 25.90 21.21
C ASN A 314 -18.42 24.56 21.08
N ILE A 315 -17.58 24.36 20.06
CA ILE A 315 -16.72 23.17 19.99
C ILE A 315 -15.56 23.38 20.96
N GLN A 316 -15.74 22.93 22.21
CA GLN A 316 -14.61 22.80 23.13
C GLN A 316 -13.62 21.80 22.57
N VAL A 317 -12.57 22.30 21.91
CA VAL A 317 -11.40 21.50 21.54
C VAL A 317 -10.88 20.90 22.84
N PRO A 318 -10.94 19.56 22.99
CA PRO A 318 -10.63 18.95 24.27
C PRO A 318 -9.15 19.19 24.62
N LEU A 319 -8.84 19.59 25.85
CA LEU A 319 -7.45 19.87 26.27
C LEU A 319 -6.46 18.73 25.95
N TRP A 320 -6.92 17.47 25.95
CA TRP A 320 -6.09 16.31 25.59
C TRP A 320 -5.59 16.36 24.14
N SER A 321 -6.33 16.95 23.20
CA SER A 321 -5.90 17.01 21.80
C SER A 321 -4.66 17.89 21.62
N CYS A 322 -4.44 18.84 22.53
CA CYS A 322 -3.21 19.63 22.60
C CYS A 322 -2.06 18.91 23.33
N GLN A 323 -2.33 17.78 24.01
CA GLN A 323 -1.37 17.03 24.83
C GLN A 323 -0.89 15.75 24.15
N VAL A 324 -1.60 15.25 23.15
CA VAL A 324 -1.17 14.07 22.38
C VAL A 324 -0.36 14.49 21.16
N LYS A 325 0.76 13.80 20.93
CA LYS A 325 1.56 14.03 19.72
C LYS A 325 0.84 13.55 18.45
N SER A 326 -0.15 12.65 18.58
CA SER A 326 -0.79 11.90 17.50
C SER A 326 -2.31 12.10 17.48
N GLU A 327 -2.88 12.33 16.30
CA GLU A 327 -4.32 12.53 16.09
C GLU A 327 -4.98 11.34 15.39
N VAL A 328 -4.22 10.59 14.60
CA VAL A 328 -4.62 9.33 13.98
C VAL A 328 -3.54 8.27 14.24
N CYS A 329 -3.93 7.10 14.72
CA CYS A 329 -3.05 5.94 14.90
C CYS A 329 -3.58 4.78 14.05
N VAL A 330 -2.70 4.19 13.23
CA VAL A 330 -2.99 3.07 12.36
C VAL A 330 -2.07 1.92 12.74
N ILE A 331 -2.63 0.74 12.94
CA ILE A 331 -1.89 -0.46 13.32
C ILE A 331 -2.20 -1.57 12.30
N SER A 332 -1.14 -2.19 11.80
CA SER A 332 -1.16 -3.38 10.96
C SER A 332 -0.63 -4.59 11.72
#